data_AF-G7WB58-F1
#
_entry.id   AF-G7WB58-F1
#
_cell.length_a   1.000
_cell.length_b   1.000
_cell.length_c   1.000
_cell.angle_alpha   90.00
_cell.angle_beta   90.00
_cell.angle_gamma   90.00
#
_symmetry.space_group_name_H-M   'P 1'
#
loop_
_entity.id
_entity.type
_entity.pdbx_description
1 polymer ?
#
loop_
_entity_poly.entity_id
_entity_poly.type
_entity_poly.pdbx_seq_one_letter_code
_entity_poly.pdbx_strand_id
1 'polypeptide(L)'
;MRKSLTYIIALLIILLAISAGCSKQAQKTDDNTNPVKVTNTVNLNPLVENIISEKYVNEMRCTKKDIEQIINTAASYGIENPFIPLRGISTEYIMEVREEPDALAIIYPHFSIRESIKDLMSSYETEEKHDVKLTIGTATWVTVQGQEKLFLKLNGINVSISSAKPFKKEDFEKVAESLVEIKD
;
A
#
# COMPACT_ATOMS: atom_id res chain seq x y z
N MET A 1 -38.00 -18.07 -46.24
CA MET A 1 -37.70 -19.43 -45.71
C MET A 1 -37.39 -19.32 -44.21
N ARG A 2 -38.13 -20.10 -43.39
CA ARG A 2 -37.89 -20.48 -41.96
C ARG A 2 -37.67 -19.33 -40.95
N LYS A 3 -38.68 -18.82 -40.21
CA LYS A 3 -39.40 -19.34 -39.00
C LYS A 3 -38.50 -19.85 -37.84
N SER A 4 -38.45 -19.09 -36.74
CA SER A 4 -38.45 -19.53 -35.32
C SER A 4 -37.98 -18.36 -34.41
N LEU A 5 -38.45 -18.09 -33.20
CA LEU A 5 -39.57 -18.57 -32.39
C LEU A 5 -39.57 -17.65 -31.15
N THR A 6 -40.70 -17.00 -30.89
CA THR A 6 -40.97 -16.14 -29.73
C THR A 6 -41.09 -17.01 -28.47
N TYR A 7 -40.51 -16.59 -27.34
CA TYR A 7 -40.89 -17.11 -26.02
C TYR A 7 -41.22 -15.97 -25.07
N ILE A 8 -42.53 -15.84 -24.83
CA ILE A 8 -43.18 -15.23 -23.66
C ILE A 8 -43.81 -16.40 -22.91
N ILE A 9 -43.87 -16.33 -21.57
CA ILE A 9 -44.86 -16.90 -20.60
C ILE A 9 -44.10 -17.14 -19.28
N ALA A 10 -44.20 -16.26 -18.28
CA ALA A 10 -45.27 -16.11 -17.26
C ALA A 10 -44.89 -16.85 -15.95
N LEU A 11 -44.68 -16.14 -14.84
CA LEU A 11 -45.70 -15.78 -13.81
C LEU A 11 -45.95 -16.98 -12.85
N LEU A 12 -45.57 -16.92 -11.57
CA LEU A 12 -46.43 -16.78 -10.37
C LEU A 12 -45.75 -17.59 -9.21
N ILE A 13 -45.86 -17.38 -7.89
CA ILE A 13 -46.38 -16.33 -6.99
C ILE A 13 -46.31 -16.92 -5.54
N ILE A 14 -46.35 -16.05 -4.50
CA ILE A 14 -46.79 -16.27 -3.09
C ILE A 14 -45.89 -17.09 -2.15
N LEU A 15 -45.77 -16.84 -0.83
CA LEU A 15 -45.95 -15.71 0.13
C LEU A 15 -45.73 -16.35 1.53
N LEU A 16 -45.61 -15.49 2.57
CA LEU A 16 -45.80 -15.78 4.02
C LEU A 16 -44.61 -16.40 4.79
N ALA A 17 -44.30 -16.04 6.03
CA ALA A 17 -44.86 -15.06 6.97
C ALA A 17 -43.85 -14.69 8.07
N ILE A 18 -43.93 -13.42 8.45
CA ILE A 18 -43.77 -12.78 9.76
C ILE A 18 -43.57 -13.73 10.96
N SER A 19 -42.47 -13.54 11.69
CA SER A 19 -42.45 -13.72 13.15
C SER A 19 -42.08 -12.40 13.81
N ALA A 20 -43.09 -11.78 14.41
CA ALA A 20 -42.94 -10.71 15.38
C ALA A 20 -42.24 -11.25 16.63
N GLY A 21 -41.34 -10.45 17.19
CA GLY A 21 -40.66 -10.72 18.46
C GLY A 21 -40.18 -9.43 19.09
N CYS A 22 -41.10 -8.59 19.56
CA CYS A 22 -40.78 -7.56 20.54
C CYS A 22 -40.50 -8.21 21.90
N SER A 23 -39.29 -8.09 22.45
CA SER A 23 -39.08 -7.95 23.91
C SER A 23 -37.60 -7.77 24.27
N LYS A 24 -37.20 -6.58 24.74
CA LYS A 24 -36.80 -6.30 26.14
C LYS A 24 -35.93 -5.04 26.25
N GLN A 25 -36.22 -4.32 27.33
CA GLN A 25 -35.53 -3.15 27.87
C GLN A 25 -34.04 -3.39 28.16
N ALA A 26 -33.30 -2.29 27.94
CA ALA A 26 -32.23 -1.72 28.77
C ALA A 26 -31.19 -2.65 29.40
N GLN A 27 -29.95 -2.48 28.97
CA GLN A 27 -28.82 -2.50 29.90
C GLN A 27 -27.79 -1.45 29.48
N LYS A 28 -27.69 -0.40 30.29
CA LYS A 28 -26.46 0.38 30.44
C LYS A 28 -25.40 -0.58 30.96
N THR A 29 -24.31 -0.72 30.23
CA THR A 29 -23.04 -1.18 30.78
C THR A 29 -22.01 -0.14 30.37
N ASP A 30 -21.62 0.66 31.36
CA ASP A 30 -20.39 1.41 31.36
C ASP A 30 -19.24 0.41 31.26
N ASP A 31 -18.78 0.12 30.05
CA ASP A 31 -17.51 -0.56 29.85
C ASP A 31 -16.44 0.50 29.61
N ASN A 32 -15.90 0.97 30.73
CA ASN A 32 -14.68 1.75 30.81
C ASN A 32 -13.49 0.85 30.43
N THR A 33 -13.48 0.37 29.19
CA THR A 33 -12.32 -0.28 28.60
C THR A 33 -11.41 0.85 28.13
N ASN A 34 -10.53 1.28 29.03
CA ASN A 34 -9.29 1.91 28.61
C ASN A 34 -8.70 1.03 27.49
N PRO A 35 -8.45 1.57 26.29
CA PRO A 35 -7.74 0.79 25.29
C PRO A 35 -6.40 0.42 25.92
N VAL A 36 -6.18 -0.89 26.09
CA VAL A 36 -4.88 -1.44 26.44
C VAL A 36 -3.93 -0.95 25.36
N LYS A 37 -3.18 0.10 25.68
CA LYS A 37 -2.08 0.58 24.86
C LYS A 37 -1.00 -0.49 24.95
N VAL A 38 -1.12 -1.52 24.13
CA VAL A 38 -0.05 -2.48 23.88
C VAL A 38 1.05 -1.67 23.20
N THR A 39 1.93 -1.06 23.99
CA THR A 39 3.19 -0.55 23.48
C THR A 39 4.10 -1.76 23.25
N ASN A 40 3.84 -2.49 22.17
CA ASN A 40 4.89 -3.28 21.56
C ASN A 40 5.95 -2.26 21.13
N THR A 41 7.05 -2.19 21.88
CA THR A 41 8.19 -1.38 21.50
C THR A 41 8.77 -2.00 20.24
N VAL A 42 8.36 -1.51 19.07
CA VAL A 42 8.94 -1.90 17.80
C VAL A 42 10.41 -1.45 17.84
N ASN A 43 11.34 -2.40 17.68
CA ASN A 43 12.75 -2.07 17.50
C ASN A 43 12.93 -1.51 16.09
N LEU A 44 13.05 -0.19 15.97
CA LEU A 44 13.16 0.49 14.70
C LEU A 44 14.61 0.50 14.24
N ASN A 45 14.82 0.45 12.93
CA ASN A 45 16.12 0.72 12.34
C ASN A 45 16.59 2.12 12.75
N PRO A 46 17.82 2.31 13.26
CA PRO A 46 18.31 3.62 13.69
C PRO A 46 18.27 4.70 12.60
N LEU A 47 18.40 4.31 11.33
CA LEU A 47 18.27 5.24 10.20
C LEU A 47 16.84 5.76 10.05
N VAL A 48 15.85 4.90 10.35
CA VAL A 48 14.43 5.26 10.36
C VAL A 48 14.11 6.14 11.55
N GLU A 49 14.64 5.83 12.74
CA GLU A 49 14.48 6.69 13.92
C GLU A 49 14.96 8.13 13.66
N ASN A 50 16.04 8.29 12.90
CA ASN A 50 16.61 9.60 12.56
C ASN A 50 15.74 10.46 11.63
N ILE A 51 14.82 9.85 10.86
CA ILE A 51 13.91 10.59 9.98
C ILE A 51 12.52 10.80 10.57
N ILE A 52 12.20 10.16 11.71
CA ILE A 52 10.92 10.37 12.41
C ILE A 52 10.91 11.77 13.02
N SER A 53 10.12 12.66 12.42
CA SER A 53 10.09 14.07 12.78
C SER A 53 8.83 14.77 12.24
N GLU A 54 8.37 15.78 12.98
CA GLU A 54 7.34 16.71 12.49
C GLU A 54 7.90 17.72 11.47
N LYS A 55 9.23 17.75 11.27
CA LYS A 55 9.93 18.59 10.29
C LYS A 55 10.50 17.73 9.17
N TYR A 56 10.80 18.36 8.04
CA TYR A 56 11.51 17.69 6.96
C TYR A 56 12.96 17.40 7.34
N VAL A 57 13.38 16.14 7.16
CA VAL A 57 14.75 15.64 7.23
C VAL A 57 15.02 14.95 5.90
N ASN A 58 16.05 15.37 5.15
CA ASN A 58 16.35 14.84 3.81
C ASN A 58 15.12 14.80 2.90
N GLU A 59 14.42 15.94 2.78
CA GLU A 59 13.25 16.04 1.90
C GLU A 59 12.03 15.18 2.33
N MET A 60 12.13 14.46 3.45
CA MET A 60 11.10 13.57 3.99
C MET A 60 10.56 14.09 5.32
N ARG A 61 9.23 14.09 5.48
CA ARG A 61 8.56 14.22 6.79
C ARG A 61 7.77 12.95 7.05
N CYS A 62 8.18 12.22 8.09
CA CYS A 62 7.55 10.98 8.51
C CYS A 62 7.35 11.04 10.02
N THR A 63 6.13 10.81 10.49
CA THR A 63 5.80 10.79 11.91
C THR A 63 5.78 9.37 12.45
N LYS A 64 5.85 9.23 13.78
CA LYS A 64 5.70 7.92 14.42
C LYS A 64 4.37 7.24 14.05
N LYS A 65 3.30 8.03 13.92
CA LYS A 65 1.98 7.54 13.51
C LYS A 65 2.02 6.95 12.10
N ASP A 66 2.77 7.55 11.18
CA ASP A 66 2.89 7.05 9.82
C ASP A 66 3.64 5.70 9.80
N ILE A 67 4.72 5.58 10.58
CA ILE A 67 5.45 4.32 10.74
C ILE A 67 4.55 3.22 11.32
N GLU A 68 3.79 3.53 12.38
CA GLU A 68 2.83 2.59 12.97
C GLU A 68 1.77 2.15 11.95
N GLN A 69 1.25 3.08 11.15
CA GLN A 69 0.28 2.77 10.09
C GLN A 69 0.88 1.86 9.01
N ILE A 70 2.10 2.15 8.54
CA ILE A 70 2.80 1.31 7.56
C ILE A 70 2.99 -0.10 8.09
N ILE A 71 3.51 -0.27 9.32
CA ILE A 71 3.73 -1.59 9.91
C ILE A 71 2.42 -2.37 10.02
N ASN A 72 1.36 -1.72 10.52
CA ASN A 72 0.07 -2.38 10.72
C ASN A 72 -0.55 -2.81 9.39
N THR A 73 -0.47 -1.97 8.35
CA THR A 73 -0.98 -2.31 7.02
C THR A 73 -0.10 -3.36 6.33
N ALA A 74 1.22 -3.29 6.44
CA ALA A 74 2.14 -4.28 5.89
C ALA A 74 1.85 -5.70 6.41
N ALA A 75 1.50 -5.81 7.70
CA ALA A 75 1.21 -7.09 8.34
C ALA A 75 0.02 -7.84 7.69
N SER A 76 -0.97 -7.15 7.12
CA SER A 76 -2.09 -7.80 6.43
C SER A 76 -1.67 -8.48 5.11
N TYR A 77 -0.51 -8.12 4.57
CA TYR A 77 0.11 -8.73 3.38
C TYR A 77 1.21 -9.75 3.70
N GLY A 78 1.44 -10.04 4.99
CA GLY A 78 2.54 -10.90 5.41
C GLY A 78 3.93 -10.26 5.23
N ILE A 79 3.99 -8.92 5.14
CA ILE A 79 5.24 -8.17 5.10
C ILE A 79 5.64 -7.83 6.54
N GLU A 80 6.63 -8.55 7.07
CA GLU A 80 7.08 -8.37 8.46
C GLU A 80 7.86 -7.06 8.64
N ASN A 81 8.64 -6.69 7.62
CA ASN A 81 9.54 -5.55 7.63
C ASN A 81 9.41 -4.74 6.32
N PRO A 82 8.43 -3.82 6.23
CA PRO A 82 8.26 -3.00 5.04
C PRO A 82 9.40 -1.98 4.88
N PHE A 83 9.57 -1.45 3.67
CA PHE A 83 10.58 -0.46 3.36
C PHE A 83 10.03 0.97 3.38
N ILE A 84 10.88 1.93 3.70
CA ILE A 84 10.62 3.35 3.48
C ILE A 84 11.86 4.03 2.93
N PRO A 85 11.73 5.10 2.13
CA PRO A 85 12.87 5.85 1.65
C PRO A 85 13.35 6.83 2.74
N LEU A 86 14.67 6.96 2.87
CA LEU A 86 15.29 7.98 3.74
C LEU A 86 15.45 9.35 3.07
N ARG A 87 15.17 9.43 1.76
CA ARG A 87 15.24 10.66 0.97
C ARG A 87 14.03 10.79 0.05
N GLY A 88 13.52 12.02 -0.05
CA GLY A 88 12.47 12.40 -0.98
C GLY A 88 12.99 13.01 -2.28
N ILE A 89 12.09 13.33 -3.20
CA ILE A 89 12.42 14.10 -4.41
C ILE A 89 12.38 15.61 -4.09
N SER A 90 11.41 16.05 -3.26
CA SER A 90 11.30 17.46 -2.85
C SER A 90 10.81 17.64 -1.41
N THR A 91 9.50 17.69 -1.19
CA THR A 91 8.90 17.89 0.14
C THR A 91 7.89 16.79 0.32
N GLU A 92 8.42 15.60 0.59
CA GLU A 92 7.64 14.39 0.68
C GLU A 92 7.15 14.22 2.11
N TYR A 93 5.89 13.85 2.21
CA TYR A 93 5.27 13.37 3.42
C TYR A 93 4.32 12.26 3.06
N ILE A 94 4.03 11.36 4.00
CA ILE A 94 3.08 10.29 3.74
C ILE A 94 1.69 10.92 3.68
N MET A 95 1.11 10.95 2.47
CA MET A 95 -0.24 11.44 2.24
C MET A 95 -1.27 10.39 2.64
N GLU A 96 -0.98 9.14 2.30
CA GLU A 96 -1.87 8.00 2.50
C GLU A 96 -1.06 6.72 2.61
N VAL A 97 -1.51 5.80 3.46
CA VAL A 97 -1.12 4.39 3.45
C VAL A 97 -2.38 3.60 3.14
N ARG A 98 -2.35 2.85 2.05
CA ARG A 98 -3.53 2.19 1.47
C ARG A 98 -3.31 0.68 1.35
N GLU A 99 -4.36 -0.06 1.64
CA GLU A 99 -4.50 -1.46 1.27
C GLU A 99 -4.96 -1.58 -0.19
N GLU A 100 -4.16 -2.23 -1.04
CA GLU A 100 -4.54 -2.63 -2.39
C GLU A 100 -4.75 -4.15 -2.48
N PRO A 101 -5.39 -4.70 -3.53
CA PRO A 101 -5.71 -6.13 -3.58
C PRO A 101 -4.54 -7.08 -3.30
N ASP A 102 -3.33 -6.71 -3.69
CA ASP A 102 -2.14 -7.55 -3.56
C ASP A 102 -0.90 -6.82 -3.01
N ALA A 103 -1.06 -5.59 -2.51
CA ALA A 103 0.07 -4.77 -2.08
C ALA A 103 -0.30 -3.76 -1.01
N LEU A 104 0.67 -3.44 -0.17
CA LEU A 104 0.70 -2.18 0.56
C LEU A 104 1.05 -1.06 -0.43
N ALA A 105 0.36 0.08 -0.35
CA ALA A 105 0.74 1.29 -1.09
C ALA A 105 0.99 2.47 -0.12
N ILE A 106 2.14 3.13 -0.27
CA ILE A 106 2.54 4.32 0.48
C ILE A 106 2.61 5.49 -0.50
N ILE A 107 1.75 6.49 -0.31
CA ILE A 107 1.57 7.59 -1.26
C ILE A 107 2.25 8.85 -0.75
N TYR A 108 3.10 9.43 -1.60
CA TYR A 108 3.77 10.71 -1.39
C TYR A 108 3.32 11.73 -2.44
N PRO A 109 3.57 13.05 -2.25
CA PRO A 109 3.22 14.08 -3.20
C PRO A 109 3.76 13.90 -4.63
N HIS A 110 4.93 13.27 -4.79
CA HIS A 110 5.57 13.11 -6.10
C HIS A 110 5.63 11.66 -6.59
N PHE A 111 5.59 10.68 -5.69
CA PHE A 111 5.69 9.28 -6.04
C PHE A 111 4.86 8.40 -5.09
N SER A 112 4.72 7.14 -5.45
CA SER A 112 4.17 6.10 -4.58
C SER A 112 5.10 4.90 -4.55
N ILE A 113 5.18 4.25 -3.40
CA ILE A 113 5.84 2.97 -3.23
C ILE A 113 4.76 1.91 -3.05
N ARG A 114 4.86 0.80 -3.76
CA ARG A 114 4.05 -0.40 -3.52
C ARG A 114 4.94 -1.54 -3.12
N GLU A 115 4.50 -2.33 -2.14
CA GLU A 115 5.24 -3.47 -1.61
C GLU A 115 4.36 -4.71 -1.58
N SER A 116 4.91 -5.84 -2.03
CA SER A 116 4.21 -7.13 -2.02
C SER A 116 5.16 -8.31 -1.97
N ILE A 117 4.75 -9.38 -1.29
CA ILE A 117 5.40 -10.69 -1.38
C ILE A 117 5.17 -11.37 -2.75
N LYS A 118 4.18 -10.89 -3.53
CA LYS A 118 3.89 -11.34 -4.90
C LYS A 118 4.61 -10.46 -5.92
N ASP A 119 4.84 -11.02 -7.11
CA ASP A 119 5.46 -10.27 -8.21
C ASP A 119 4.53 -9.16 -8.72
N LEU A 120 4.90 -7.90 -8.43
CA LEU A 120 4.16 -6.71 -8.85
C LEU A 120 4.25 -6.44 -10.37
N MET A 121 5.32 -6.87 -11.04
CA MET A 121 5.51 -6.62 -12.46
C MET A 121 4.55 -7.47 -13.31
N SER A 122 4.24 -8.69 -12.85
CA SER A 122 3.34 -9.63 -13.54
C SER A 122 1.91 -9.11 -13.75
N SER A 123 1.51 -8.09 -12.99
CA SER A 123 0.20 -7.44 -13.09
C SER A 123 0.08 -6.46 -14.25
N TYR A 124 1.15 -6.23 -15.02
CA TYR A 124 1.17 -5.23 -16.09
C TYR A 124 1.52 -5.84 -17.44
N GLU A 125 0.81 -5.38 -18.47
CA GLU A 125 1.29 -5.48 -19.84
C GLU A 125 2.36 -4.41 -20.05
N THR A 126 3.56 -4.83 -20.45
CA THR A 126 4.74 -3.96 -20.47
C THR A 126 5.13 -3.61 -21.90
N GLU A 127 5.28 -2.31 -22.18
CA GLU A 127 5.68 -1.81 -23.50
C GLU A 127 7.19 -1.87 -23.69
N GLU A 128 7.95 -1.44 -22.68
CA GLU A 128 9.41 -1.37 -22.69
C GLU A 128 9.99 -1.79 -21.33
N LYS A 129 11.21 -2.34 -21.35
CA LYS A 129 11.95 -2.73 -20.15
C LYS A 129 13.42 -2.32 -20.26
N HIS A 130 13.97 -1.76 -19.19
CA HIS A 130 15.38 -1.39 -19.11
C HIS A 130 15.93 -1.62 -17.70
N ASP A 131 16.95 -2.46 -17.57
CA ASP A 131 17.59 -2.72 -16.28
C ASP A 131 18.59 -1.63 -15.92
N VAL A 132 18.60 -1.25 -14.64
CA VAL A 132 19.53 -0.30 -14.04
C VAL A 132 20.17 -0.91 -12.81
N LYS A 133 21.45 -0.57 -12.59
CA LYS A 133 22.20 -0.99 -11.40
C LYS A 133 22.12 0.12 -10.35
N LEU A 134 21.55 -0.21 -9.20
CA LEU A 134 21.49 0.63 -8.02
C LEU A 134 22.53 0.19 -6.99
N THR A 135 22.84 1.04 -6.03
CA THR A 135 23.69 0.68 -4.87
C THR A 135 23.10 -0.44 -4.02
N ILE A 136 21.77 -0.58 -3.99
CA ILE A 136 21.04 -1.60 -3.22
C ILE A 136 20.68 -2.86 -4.03
N GLY A 137 21.09 -2.95 -5.30
CA GLY A 137 20.81 -4.11 -6.16
C GLY A 137 20.53 -3.76 -7.62
N THR A 138 19.76 -4.61 -8.29
CA THR A 138 19.30 -4.36 -9.67
C THR A 138 17.82 -3.99 -9.64
N ALA A 139 17.46 -3.01 -10.44
CA ALA A 139 16.09 -2.58 -10.66
C ALA A 139 15.78 -2.57 -12.17
N THR A 140 14.50 -2.61 -12.51
CA THR A 140 14.03 -2.59 -13.90
C THR A 140 13.03 -1.46 -14.07
N TRP A 141 13.35 -0.52 -14.95
CA TRP A 141 12.39 0.44 -15.48
C TRP A 141 11.43 -0.26 -16.45
N VAL A 142 10.14 -0.01 -16.29
CA VAL A 142 9.09 -0.56 -17.14
C VAL A 142 8.10 0.54 -17.52
N THR A 143 7.75 0.61 -18.81
CA THR A 143 6.67 1.48 -19.30
C THR A 143 5.35 0.72 -19.33
N VAL A 144 4.34 1.25 -18.64
CA VAL A 144 2.98 0.70 -18.55
C VAL A 144 1.99 1.80 -18.91
N GLN A 145 1.30 1.66 -20.04
CA GLN A 145 0.33 2.66 -20.53
C GLN A 145 0.95 4.06 -20.63
N GLY A 146 2.17 4.13 -21.18
CA GLY A 146 2.95 5.37 -21.27
C GLY A 146 3.41 5.98 -19.94
N GLN A 147 3.30 5.26 -18.82
CA GLN A 147 3.81 5.67 -17.51
C GLN A 147 4.97 4.77 -17.08
N GLU A 148 6.08 5.39 -16.69
CA GLU A 148 7.26 4.67 -16.24
C GLU A 148 7.16 4.28 -14.76
N LYS A 149 7.58 3.06 -14.44
CA LYS A 149 7.64 2.49 -13.09
C LYS A 149 8.97 1.79 -12.89
N LEU A 150 9.57 1.96 -11.72
CA LEU A 150 10.79 1.27 -11.31
C LEU A 150 10.43 0.08 -10.44
N PHE A 151 10.87 -1.12 -10.80
CA PHE A 151 10.65 -2.34 -10.04
C PHE A 151 11.96 -2.88 -9.49
N LEU A 152 11.95 -3.37 -8.25
CA LEU A 152 13.09 -4.02 -7.63
C LEU A 152 12.61 -5.06 -6.60
N LYS A 153 13.50 -5.97 -6.21
CA LYS A 153 13.22 -6.98 -5.19
C LYS A 153 14.26 -6.90 -4.08
N LEU A 154 13.80 -6.67 -2.85
CA LEU A 154 14.62 -6.50 -1.65
C LEU A 154 14.13 -7.48 -0.59
N ASN A 155 15.02 -8.32 -0.07
CA ASN A 155 14.72 -9.27 1.02
C ASN A 155 13.42 -10.08 0.83
N GLY A 156 13.15 -10.49 -0.42
CA GLY A 156 11.94 -11.26 -0.76
C GLY A 156 10.69 -10.41 -1.04
N ILE A 157 10.71 -9.12 -0.76
CA ILE A 157 9.63 -8.16 -1.02
C ILE A 157 9.85 -7.52 -2.40
N ASN A 158 8.82 -7.56 -3.24
CA ASN A 158 8.79 -6.86 -4.52
C ASN A 158 8.32 -5.44 -4.26
N VAL A 159 9.10 -4.47 -4.73
CA VAL A 159 8.87 -3.05 -4.56
C VAL A 159 8.66 -2.42 -5.92
N SER A 160 7.70 -1.51 -6.05
CA SER A 160 7.58 -0.64 -7.22
C SER A 160 7.50 0.82 -6.81
N ILE A 161 8.25 1.68 -7.50
CA ILE A 161 8.14 3.13 -7.37
C ILE A 161 7.56 3.69 -8.66
N SER A 162 6.47 4.46 -8.54
CA SER A 162 5.82 5.10 -9.68
C SER A 162 5.58 6.57 -9.40
N SER A 163 5.67 7.39 -10.44
CA SER A 163 5.42 8.82 -10.31
C SER A 163 3.94 9.17 -10.49
N ALA A 164 3.51 10.25 -9.83
CA ALA A 164 2.24 10.90 -10.11
C ALA A 164 2.36 12.09 -11.10
N LYS A 165 3.58 12.46 -11.51
CA LYS A 165 3.90 13.66 -12.31
C LYS A 165 5.09 13.40 -13.28
N PRO A 166 5.33 14.24 -14.29
CA PRO A 166 6.56 14.16 -15.08
C PRO A 166 7.81 14.23 -14.19
N PHE A 167 8.80 13.38 -14.44
CA PHE A 167 9.96 13.22 -13.55
C PHE A 167 11.26 12.89 -14.29
N LYS A 168 12.37 12.98 -13.54
CA LYS A 168 13.70 12.50 -13.94
C LYS A 168 13.96 11.15 -13.30
N LYS A 169 14.32 10.14 -14.11
CA LYS A 169 14.58 8.77 -13.64
C LYS A 169 15.60 8.73 -12.50
N GLU A 170 16.63 9.57 -12.59
CA GLU A 170 17.72 9.63 -11.62
C GLU A 170 17.23 10.02 -10.22
N ASP A 171 16.15 10.80 -10.10
CA ASP A 171 15.61 11.17 -8.79
C ASP A 171 14.85 10.00 -8.15
N PHE A 172 14.19 9.17 -8.96
CA PHE A 172 13.50 7.95 -8.49
C PHE A 172 14.49 6.84 -8.15
N GLU A 173 15.59 6.74 -8.90
CA GLU A 173 16.69 5.84 -8.57
C GLU A 173 17.30 6.21 -7.21
N LYS A 174 17.52 7.50 -6.91
CA LYS A 174 17.98 7.93 -5.57
C LYS A 174 16.98 7.62 -4.46
N VAL A 175 15.67 7.76 -4.71
CA VAL A 175 14.64 7.34 -3.75
C VAL A 175 14.76 5.85 -3.49
N ALA A 176 14.83 5.04 -4.56
CA ALA A 176 15.00 3.59 -4.45
C ALA A 176 16.27 3.24 -3.66
N GLU A 177 17.41 3.84 -3.97
CA GLU A 177 18.68 3.62 -3.26
C GLU A 177 18.64 3.99 -1.77
N SER A 178 17.70 4.84 -1.38
CA SER A 178 17.51 5.25 0.01
C SER A 178 16.54 4.36 0.79
N LEU A 179 15.99 3.31 0.17
CA LEU A 179 15.07 2.39 0.83
C LEU A 179 15.77 1.62 1.94
N VAL A 180 15.15 1.65 3.12
CA VAL A 180 15.57 0.87 4.28
C VAL A 180 14.37 0.18 4.91
N GLU A 181 14.62 -0.97 5.50
CA GLU A 181 13.63 -1.65 6.30
C GLU A 181 13.28 -0.84 7.56
N ILE A 182 12.01 -0.84 7.95
CA ILE A 182 11.55 -0.09 9.13
C ILE A 182 12.15 -0.62 10.44
N LYS A 183 12.31 -1.94 10.54
CA LYS A 183 12.84 -2.66 11.70
C LYS A 183 14.25 -3.18 11.39
N ASP A 184 15.02 -3.42 12.44
CA ASP A 184 16.34 -4.06 12.39
C ASP A 184 16.23 -5.58 12.68
#